data_AF-A0A971WU82-F1
#
_entry.id   AF-A0A971WU82-F1
#
_cell.length_a   1.000
_cell.length_b   1.000
_cell.length_c   1.000
_cell.angle_alpha   90.00
_cell.angle_beta   90.00
_cell.angle_gamma   90.00
#
_symmetry.space_group_name_H-M   'P 1'
#
loop_
_entity.id
_entity.type
_entity.pdbx_description
1 polymer ?
#
loop_
_entity_poly.entity_id
_entity_poly.type
_entity_poly.pdbx_seq_one_letter_code
_entity_poly.pdbx_strand_id
1 'polypeptide(L)' 'MKLMMAIVQDQCVPTLLERMTSHGFSVTKLASTGGFLREGNTTIICGISDDQVEGFLEIVKSTCNATIFSLDVERFEKI' A
#
# COMPACT_ATOMS: atom_id res chain seq x y z
N MET A 1 14.09 -6.97 2.33
CA MET A 1 13.19 -5.81 2.49
C MET A 1 12.39 -5.67 1.20
N LYS A 2 11.13 -5.25 1.29
CA LYS A 2 10.29 -5.01 0.13
C LYS A 2 9.76 -3.58 0.12
N LEU A 3 9.57 -3.04 -1.08
CA LEU A 3 8.72 -1.88 -1.32
C LEU A 3 7.38 -2.38 -1.86
N MET A 4 6.34 -2.26 -1.05
CA MET A 4 4.98 -2.59 -1.45
C MET A 4 4.32 -1.35 -2.03
N MET A 5 3.74 -1.49 -3.21
CA MET A 5 2.91 -0.47 -3.84
C MET A 5 1.51 -1.04 -4.07
N ALA A 6 0.48 -0.40 -3.53
CA ALA A 6 -0.90 -0.81 -3.69
C ALA A 6 -1.73 0.31 -4.33
N ILE A 7 -2.32 0.05 -5.49
CA ILE A 7 -3.28 0.95 -6.14
C ILE A 7 -4.67 0.54 -5.69
N VAL A 8 -5.37 1.46 -5.01
CA VAL A 8 -6.68 1.24 -4.40
C VAL A 8 -7.65 2.34 -4.79
N GLN A 9 -8.96 2.05 -4.72
CA GLN A 9 -9.99 3.06 -4.91
C GLN A 9 -10.05 4.03 -3.73
N ASP A 10 -10.34 5.31 -4.00
CA ASP A 10 -10.32 6.38 -3.01
C ASP A 10 -11.26 6.13 -1.81
N GLN A 11 -12.41 5.50 -2.07
CA GLN A 11 -13.39 5.14 -1.03
C GLN A 11 -12.84 4.17 0.04
N CYS A 12 -11.82 3.38 -0.30
CA CYS A 12 -11.23 2.39 0.61
C CYS A 12 -10.07 2.96 1.43
N VAL A 13 -9.51 4.09 1.02
CA VAL A 13 -8.29 4.66 1.60
C VAL A 13 -8.42 4.96 3.09
N PRO A 14 -9.51 5.57 3.60
CA PRO A 14 -9.60 5.90 5.03
C PRO A 14 -9.46 4.65 5.92
N THR A 15 -10.24 3.60 5.63
CA THR A 15 -10.21 2.33 6.36
C THR A 15 -8.88 1.60 6.19
N LEU A 16 -8.31 1.61 4.98
CA LEU A 16 -7.02 0.95 4.73
C LEU A 16 -5.89 1.62 5.53
N LEU A 17 -5.83 2.96 5.53
CA LEU A 17 -4.82 3.70 6.28
C LEU A 17 -4.95 3.45 7.78
N GLU A 18 -6.17 3.49 8.33
CA GLU A 18 -6.42 3.23 9.76
C GLU A 18 -5.95 1.82 10.16
N ARG A 19 -6.30 0.79 9.37
CA ARG A 19 -5.86 -0.58 9.65
C ARG A 19 -4.35 -0.72 9.54
N MET A 20 -3.73 -0.17 8.49
CA MET A 20 -2.29 -0.24 8.29
C MET A 20 -1.53 0.41 9.45
N THR A 21 -1.89 1.64 9.85
CA THR A 21 -1.21 2.33 10.95
C THR A 21 -1.44 1.64 12.29
N SER A 22 -2.64 1.09 12.53
CA SER A 22 -2.94 0.30 13.74
C SER A 22 -2.13 -0.98 13.84
N HIS A 23 -1.68 -1.55 12.71
CA HIS A 23 -0.79 -2.73 12.65
C HIS A 23 0.70 -2.34 12.55
N GLY A 24 1.04 -1.05 12.74
CA GLY A 24 2.42 -0.58 12.76
C GLY A 24 3.05 -0.33 11.39
N PHE A 25 2.28 -0.41 10.29
CA PHE A 25 2.79 -0.10 8.96
C PHE A 25 2.92 1.42 8.75
N SER A 26 4.10 1.84 8.29
CA SER A 26 4.34 3.22 7.87
C SER A 26 4.05 3.35 6.37
N VAL A 27 3.01 4.10 6.02
CA VAL A 27 2.50 4.22 4.65
C VAL A 27 2.59 5.65 4.14
N THR A 28 2.95 5.82 2.87
CA THR A 28 2.88 7.09 2.14
C THR A 28 1.76 7.01 1.12
N LYS A 29 0.87 8.02 1.13
CA LYS A 29 -0.26 8.14 0.20
C LYS A 29 0.09 9.07 -0.96
N LEU A 30 -0.19 8.64 -2.18
CA LEU A 30 -0.12 9.45 -3.40
C LEU A 30 -1.51 9.50 -4.04
N ALA A 31 -2.03 10.71 -4.28
CA ALA A 31 -3.21 10.87 -5.11
C ALA A 31 -2.83 10.57 -6.57
N SER A 32 -3.58 9.69 -7.23
CA SER A 32 -3.31 9.24 -8.59
C SER A 32 -4.60 9.14 -9.41
N THR A 33 -4.47 8.90 -10.71
CA THR A 33 -5.60 8.70 -11.61
C THR A 33 -5.37 7.48 -12.48
N GLY A 34 -6.42 6.70 -12.73
CA GLY A 34 -6.35 5.52 -13.59
C GLY A 34 -6.30 5.90 -15.06
N GLY A 35 -5.45 5.26 -15.85
CA GLY A 35 -5.31 5.59 -17.29
C GLY A 35 -6.54 5.24 -18.14
N PHE A 36 -7.29 4.20 -17.77
CA PHE A 36 -8.42 3.70 -18.57
C PHE A 36 -9.71 4.48 -18.31
N LEU A 37 -10.21 4.46 -17.07
CA LEU A 37 -11.44 5.16 -16.69
C LEU A 37 -11.23 6.66 -16.44
N ARG A 38 -9.96 7.11 -16.29
CA ARG A 38 -9.59 8.50 -15.92
C ARG A 38 -10.19 8.97 -14.60
N GLU A 39 -10.56 8.02 -13.74
CA GLU A 39 -11.08 8.26 -12.41
C GLU A 39 -9.95 8.36 -11.38
N GLY A 40 -10.24 9.09 -10.29
CA GLY A 40 -9.36 9.21 -9.14
C GLY A 40 -9.16 7.88 -8.43
N ASN A 41 -7.90 7.60 -8.10
CA ASN A 41 -7.53 6.49 -7.23
C ASN A 41 -6.35 6.91 -6.37
N THR A 42 -5.93 6.01 -5.49
CA THR A 42 -4.84 6.29 -4.57
C THR A 42 -3.80 5.20 -4.65
N THR A 43 -2.55 5.61 -4.76
CA THR A 43 -1.40 4.72 -4.65
C THR A 43 -0.82 4.81 -3.25
N ILE A 44 -0.74 3.68 -2.56
CA ILE A 44 -0.10 3.53 -1.26
C ILE A 44 1.30 2.94 -1.48
N ILE A 45 2.31 3.52 -0.85
CA ILE A 45 3.68 3.02 -0.83
C ILE A 45 4.06 2.68 0.60
N CYS A 46 4.63 1.50 0.82
CA CYS A 46 5.04 1.02 2.13
C CYS A 46 6.35 0.24 2.04
N GLY A 47 7.39 0.69 2.74
CA GLY A 47 8.64 -0.06 2.90
C GLY A 47 8.54 -0.98 4.11
N ILE A 48 8.71 -2.28 3.92
CA ILE A 48 8.52 -3.30 4.97
C ILE A 48 9.62 -4.37 4.91
N SER A 49 9.81 -5.11 6.00
CA SER A 49 10.65 -6.30 6.00
C SER A 49 9.93 -7.49 5.35
N ASP A 50 10.69 -8.50 4.91
CA ASP A 50 10.15 -9.63 4.13
C ASP A 50 9.13 -10.45 4.94
N ASP A 51 9.28 -10.53 6.25
CA ASP A 51 8.37 -11.22 7.18
C ASP A 51 7.03 -10.49 7.37
N GLN A 52 6.96 -9.20 7.06
CA GLN A 52 5.74 -8.40 7.16
C GLN A 52 4.88 -8.41 5.89
N VAL A 53 5.38 -9.00 4.80
CA VAL A 53 4.71 -9.00 3.49
C VAL A 53 3.33 -9.66 3.55
N GLU A 54 3.22 -10.82 4.20
CA GLU A 54 1.95 -11.53 4.31
C GLU A 54 0.90 -10.71 5.07
N GLY A 55 1.29 -10.10 6.19
CA GLY A 55 0.41 -9.23 6.97
C GLY A 55 -0.06 -8.01 6.19
N PHE A 56 0.83 -7.36 5.43
CA PHE A 56 0.45 -6.27 4.54
C PHE A 56 -0.60 -6.73 3.50
N LEU A 57 -0.33 -7.85 2.83
CA LEU A 57 -1.23 -8.40 1.80
C LEU A 57 -2.61 -8.76 2.38
N GLU A 58 -2.65 -9.34 3.59
CA GLU A 58 -3.89 -9.70 4.26
C GLU A 58 -4.74 -8.47 4.58
N ILE A 59 -4.14 -7.40 5.11
CA ILE A 59 -4.85 -6.16 5.41
C ILE A 59 -5.40 -5.52 4.14
N VAL A 60 -4.62 -5.45 3.06
CA VAL A 60 -5.11 -4.90 1.78
C VAL A 60 -6.29 -5.72 1.27
N LYS A 61 -6.12 -7.05 1.13
CA LYS A 61 -7.14 -7.95 0.56
C LYS A 61 -8.44 -7.97 1.37
N SER A 62 -8.35 -7.87 2.70
CA SER A 62 -9.54 -7.84 3.56
C SER A 62 -10.22 -6.46 3.61
N THR A 63 -9.58 -5.41 3.09
CA THR A 63 -10.15 -4.05 3.06
C THR A 63 -10.73 -3.70 1.69
N CYS A 64 -10.03 -4.01 0.61
CA CYS A 64 -10.44 -3.64 -0.75
C CYS A 64 -9.78 -4.47 -1.84
N ASN A 65 -10.38 -4.42 -3.04
CA ASN A 65 -9.72 -4.90 -4.26
C ASN A 65 -8.60 -3.92 -4.63
N ALA A 66 -7.40 -4.45 -4.86
CA ALA A 66 -6.20 -3.66 -5.11
C ALA A 66 -5.30 -4.33 -6.15
N THR A 67 -4.60 -3.51 -6.93
CA THR A 67 -3.45 -3.95 -7.72
C THR A 67 -2.20 -3.72 -6.89
N ILE A 68 -1.44 -4.79 -6.63
CA ILE A 68 -0.28 -4.74 -5.73
C ILE A 68 1.00 -5.10 -6.49
N PHE A 69 2.04 -4.30 -6.28
CA PHE A 69 3.40 -4.57 -6.73
C PHE A 69 4.30 -4.77 -5.51
N SER A 70 5.20 -5.74 -5.58
CA SER A 70 6.24 -5.99 -4.59
C SER A 70 7.58 -5.87 -5.29
N LEU A 71 8.40 -4.92 -4.86
CA LEU A 71 9.74 -4.71 -5.40
C LEU A 71 10.78 -5.07 -4.34
N ASP A 72 11.84 -5.74 -4.78
CA ASP A 72 13.01 -5.99 -3.95
C ASP A 72 13.79 -4.69 -3.71
N VAL A 73 14.16 -4.46 -2.44
CA VAL A 73 14.93 -3.29 -2.03
C VAL A 73 16.25 -3.76 -1.44
N GLU A 74 17.36 -3.39 -2.09
CA GLU A 74 18.71 -3.76 -1.64
C GLU A 74 19.13 -3.00 -0.37
N ARG A 75 18.73 -1.74 -0.23
CA ARG A 75 19.07 -0.88 0.92
C ARG A 75 17.89 0.02 1.27
N PHE A 76 17.55 0.06 2.55
CA PHE A 76 16.54 0.95 3.12
C PHE A 76 17.15 1.71 4.28
N GLU A 77 17.02 3.04 4.28
CA GLU A 77 17.51 3.90 5.34
C GLU A 77 16.42 4.85 5.79
N LYS A 78 16.31 5.03 7.10
CA LYS A 78 15.49 6.05 7.72
C LYS A 78 16.43 7.05 8.38
N ILE A 79 16.43 8.27 7.86
CA ILE A 79 17.23 9.40 8.36
C ILE A 79 16.39 10.20 9.36
#